data_AF-A0A679JP24-F1
#
_entry.id   AF-A0A679JP24-F1
#
_cell.length_a   1.000
_cell.length_b   1.000
_cell.length_c   1.000
_cell.angle_alpha   90.00
_cell.angle_beta   90.00
_cell.angle_gamma   90.00
#
_symmetry.space_group_name_H-M   'P 1'
#
loop_
_entity.id
_entity.type
_entity.pdbx_description
1 polymer ?
#
loop_
_entity_poly.entity_id
_entity_poly.type
_entity_poly.pdbx_seq_one_letter_code
_entity_poly.pdbx_strand_id
1 'polypeptide(L)'
;MNTYFAIVHKDPDSSFGISFPDLPGCFSAADSEDDLLVQAQLALTLFASDQDELPKSRSVSDLLEDPSIKTDVANGAFFIAIPLINASRKARYNLMLDTDLVAGIDRTARAVGMNRSEFVSEAIAVRLGEQVGAVVSRKVGMQTKSEVTSKKVSSAASMVLRSKTATKAEKSVAASALTQTGSPKETTSKKVASAASKILHDPKASKAAKSVAASALTQKTKKK
;
A
#
# COMPACT_ATOMS: atom_id res chain seq x y z
N MET A 1 -0.91 5.50 -17.53
CA MET A 1 -2.33 5.11 -17.44
C MET A 1 -2.57 4.22 -18.64
N ASN A 2 -2.96 2.98 -18.41
CA ASN A 2 -3.20 2.01 -19.48
C ASN A 2 -4.69 1.69 -19.51
N THR A 3 -5.28 1.53 -20.68
CA THR A 3 -6.69 1.19 -20.82
C THR A 3 -6.80 -0.28 -21.18
N TYR A 4 -7.49 -1.06 -20.34
CA TYR A 4 -7.81 -2.45 -20.63
C TYR A 4 -9.22 -2.53 -21.19
N PHE A 5 -9.43 -3.44 -22.14
CA PHE A 5 -10.74 -3.66 -22.74
C PHE A 5 -11.33 -4.96 -22.18
N ALA A 6 -12.49 -4.84 -21.55
CA ALA A 6 -13.31 -5.99 -21.19
C ALA A 6 -14.20 -6.37 -22.39
N ILE A 7 -14.39 -7.66 -22.62
CA ILE A 7 -15.41 -8.21 -23.51
C ILE A 7 -16.59 -8.65 -22.66
N VAL A 8 -17.78 -8.22 -23.05
CA VAL A 8 -19.04 -8.59 -22.41
C VAL A 8 -19.80 -9.55 -23.30
N HIS A 9 -20.16 -10.71 -22.74
CA HIS A 9 -20.98 -11.73 -23.38
C HIS A 9 -22.34 -11.79 -22.70
N LYS A 10 -23.38 -12.08 -23.50
CA LYS A 10 -24.74 -12.25 -23.01
C LYS A 10 -25.42 -13.37 -23.78
N ASP A 11 -25.74 -14.45 -23.08
CA ASP A 11 -26.58 -15.52 -23.61
C ASP A 11 -28.06 -15.26 -23.24
N PRO A 12 -29.02 -15.87 -23.97
CA PRO A 12 -30.41 -15.84 -23.58
C PRO A 12 -30.60 -16.35 -22.14
N ASP A 13 -31.36 -15.61 -21.32
CA ASP A 13 -31.69 -15.94 -19.93
C ASP A 13 -30.48 -16.15 -18.99
N SER A 14 -29.30 -15.58 -19.29
CA SER A 14 -28.11 -15.62 -18.42
C SER A 14 -27.75 -14.25 -17.83
N SER A 15 -26.83 -14.18 -16.86
CA SER A 15 -26.18 -12.92 -16.45
C SER A 15 -25.14 -12.50 -17.49
N PHE A 16 -24.74 -11.23 -17.51
CA PHE A 16 -23.66 -10.77 -18.37
C PHE A 16 -22.32 -11.33 -17.89
N GLY A 17 -21.57 -11.99 -18.78
CA GLY A 17 -20.20 -12.43 -18.52
C GLY A 17 -19.20 -11.36 -18.94
N ILE A 18 -18.25 -11.03 -18.07
CA ILE A 18 -17.20 -10.03 -18.32
C ILE A 18 -15.86 -10.73 -18.30
N SER A 19 -15.05 -10.57 -19.36
CA SER A 19 -13.70 -11.11 -19.44
C SER A 19 -12.70 -10.08 -19.96
N PHE A 20 -11.43 -10.21 -19.60
CA PHE A 20 -10.37 -9.34 -20.11
C PHE A 20 -9.36 -10.17 -20.92
N PRO A 21 -9.35 -10.07 -22.26
CA PRO A 21 -8.49 -10.90 -23.11
C PRO A 21 -7.00 -10.76 -22.81
N ASP A 22 -6.58 -9.55 -22.44
CA ASP A 22 -5.17 -9.25 -22.13
C ASP A 22 -4.80 -9.59 -20.68
N LEU A 23 -5.77 -9.96 -19.85
CA LEU A 23 -5.57 -10.33 -18.45
C LEU A 23 -6.17 -11.72 -18.18
N PRO A 24 -5.49 -12.80 -18.61
CA PRO A 24 -5.97 -14.16 -18.39
C PRO A 24 -6.26 -14.42 -16.91
N GLY A 25 -7.46 -14.89 -16.59
CA GLY A 25 -7.91 -15.08 -15.21
C GLY A 25 -8.70 -13.91 -14.61
N CYS A 26 -8.80 -12.77 -15.29
CA CYS A 26 -9.61 -11.64 -14.86
C CYS A 26 -11.03 -11.76 -15.46
N PHE A 27 -11.97 -12.21 -14.64
CA PHE A 27 -13.37 -12.40 -15.00
C PHE A 27 -14.29 -11.73 -13.99
N SER A 28 -15.49 -11.38 -14.44
CA SER A 28 -16.57 -10.89 -13.60
C SER A 28 -17.92 -11.24 -14.23
N ALA A 29 -19.00 -10.94 -13.53
CA ALA A 29 -20.35 -11.02 -14.07
C ALA A 29 -21.21 -9.89 -13.52
N ALA A 30 -22.26 -9.53 -14.26
CA ALA A 30 -23.25 -8.55 -13.84
C ALA A 30 -24.66 -9.05 -14.18
N ASP A 31 -25.62 -8.84 -13.28
CA ASP A 31 -27.01 -9.24 -13.50
C ASP A 31 -27.76 -8.23 -14.37
N SER A 32 -27.37 -6.96 -14.32
CA SER A 32 -27.94 -5.86 -15.10
C SER A 32 -26.88 -5.17 -15.96
N GLU A 33 -27.32 -4.49 -17.02
CA GLU A 33 -26.42 -3.66 -17.85
C GLU A 33 -25.83 -2.49 -17.04
N ASP A 34 -26.60 -1.93 -16.12
CA ASP A 34 -26.19 -0.81 -15.26
C ASP A 34 -25.00 -1.20 -14.35
N ASP A 35 -24.89 -2.48 -13.99
CA ASP A 35 -23.83 -2.98 -13.13
C ASP A 35 -22.54 -3.33 -13.88
N LEU A 36 -22.57 -3.44 -15.22
CA LEU A 36 -21.44 -3.93 -16.04
C LEU A 36 -20.15 -3.16 -15.78
N LEU A 37 -20.22 -1.83 -15.86
CA LEU A 37 -19.05 -0.98 -15.72
C LEU A 37 -18.45 -1.12 -14.32
N VAL A 38 -19.30 -1.12 -13.29
CA VAL A 38 -18.88 -1.25 -11.89
C VAL A 38 -18.23 -2.62 -11.65
N GLN A 39 -18.84 -3.69 -12.11
CA GLN A 39 -18.31 -5.06 -11.93
C GLN A 39 -17.01 -5.28 -12.71
N ALA A 40 -16.89 -4.71 -13.90
CA ALA A 40 -15.65 -4.79 -14.68
C ALA A 40 -14.52 -3.97 -14.03
N GLN A 41 -14.83 -2.78 -13.51
CA GLN A 41 -13.89 -1.94 -12.76
C GLN A 41 -13.39 -2.63 -11.48
N LEU A 42 -14.29 -3.29 -10.74
CA LEU A 42 -13.94 -4.05 -9.54
C LEU A 42 -13.03 -5.22 -9.86
N ALA A 43 -13.37 -6.02 -10.88
CA ALA A 43 -12.56 -7.16 -11.29
C ALA A 43 -11.15 -6.73 -11.73
N LEU A 44 -11.05 -5.69 -12.55
CA LEU A 44 -9.75 -5.16 -12.98
C LEU A 44 -8.93 -4.65 -11.78
N THR A 45 -9.57 -3.94 -10.85
CA THR A 45 -8.89 -3.41 -9.66
C THR A 45 -8.36 -4.53 -8.77
N LEU A 46 -9.17 -5.56 -8.54
CA LEU A 46 -8.83 -6.72 -7.73
C LEU A 46 -7.69 -7.53 -8.38
N PHE A 47 -7.81 -7.85 -9.67
CA PHE A 47 -6.77 -8.54 -10.41
C PHE A 47 -5.44 -7.76 -10.36
N ALA A 48 -5.51 -6.44 -10.55
CA ALA A 48 -4.34 -5.58 -10.51
C ALA A 48 -3.71 -5.43 -9.12
N SER A 49 -4.44 -5.66 -8.03
CA SER A 49 -3.86 -5.60 -6.69
C SER A 49 -2.99 -6.82 -6.34
N ASP A 50 -3.26 -7.97 -6.96
CA ASP A 50 -2.53 -9.21 -6.72
C ASP A 50 -1.29 -9.39 -7.61
N GLN A 51 -1.17 -8.58 -8.66
CA GLN A 51 -0.07 -8.66 -9.63
C GLN A 51 1.00 -7.60 -9.35
N ASP A 52 2.27 -7.98 -9.46
CA ASP A 52 3.39 -7.04 -9.38
C ASP A 52 3.52 -6.18 -10.64
N GLU A 53 3.32 -6.81 -11.79
CA GLU A 53 3.38 -6.21 -13.11
C GLU A 53 2.23 -6.76 -13.94
N LEU A 54 1.54 -5.87 -14.67
CA LEU A 54 0.41 -6.26 -15.49
C LEU A 54 0.85 -6.45 -16.95
N PRO A 55 0.29 -7.44 -17.67
CA PRO A 55 0.46 -7.57 -19.11
C PRO A 55 0.11 -6.27 -19.83
N LYS A 56 0.79 -5.98 -20.94
CA LYS A 56 0.51 -4.79 -21.75
C LYS A 56 -0.87 -4.94 -22.42
N SER A 57 -1.70 -3.89 -22.31
CA SER A 57 -2.97 -3.83 -23.03
C SER A 57 -2.76 -3.64 -24.53
N ARG A 58 -3.54 -4.36 -25.33
CA ARG A 58 -3.66 -4.20 -26.79
C ARG A 58 -4.66 -3.09 -27.14
N SER A 59 -4.58 -2.57 -28.37
CA SER A 59 -5.61 -1.66 -28.87
C SER A 59 -6.87 -2.44 -29.29
N VAL A 60 -8.02 -1.77 -29.42
CA VAL A 60 -9.25 -2.40 -29.93
C VAL A 60 -9.02 -3.00 -31.31
N SER A 61 -8.26 -2.32 -32.18
CA SER A 61 -7.92 -2.82 -33.51
C SER A 61 -7.14 -4.14 -33.45
N ASP A 62 -6.14 -4.23 -32.59
CA ASP A 62 -5.34 -5.46 -32.42
C ASP A 62 -6.17 -6.60 -31.79
N LEU A 63 -7.09 -6.28 -30.88
CA LEU A 63 -8.02 -7.25 -30.28
C LEU A 63 -8.96 -7.80 -31.34
N LEU A 64 -9.47 -6.93 -32.21
CA LEU A 64 -10.33 -7.33 -33.33
C LEU A 64 -9.60 -8.11 -34.41
N GLU A 65 -8.27 -8.25 -34.38
CA GLU A 65 -7.55 -9.16 -35.30
C GLU A 65 -7.60 -10.62 -34.82
N ASP A 66 -7.83 -10.86 -33.52
CA ASP A 66 -7.89 -12.18 -32.90
C ASP A 66 -9.15 -12.96 -33.36
N PRO A 67 -9.00 -14.18 -33.93
CA PRO A 67 -10.14 -14.97 -34.40
C PRO A 67 -11.19 -15.28 -33.32
N SER A 68 -10.77 -15.48 -32.06
CA SER A 68 -11.70 -15.77 -30.97
C SER A 68 -12.59 -14.57 -30.68
N ILE A 69 -11.97 -13.41 -30.50
CA ILE A 69 -12.63 -12.14 -30.23
C ILE A 69 -13.54 -11.72 -31.39
N LYS A 70 -13.11 -11.92 -32.64
CA LYS A 70 -13.99 -11.68 -33.81
C LYS A 70 -15.27 -12.50 -33.74
N THR A 71 -15.15 -13.76 -33.34
CA THR A 71 -16.30 -14.68 -33.23
C THR A 71 -17.21 -14.21 -32.10
N ASP A 72 -16.65 -13.82 -30.96
CA ASP A 72 -17.42 -13.29 -29.83
C ASP A 72 -18.20 -12.03 -30.21
N VAL A 73 -17.54 -11.08 -30.87
CA VAL A 73 -18.18 -9.84 -31.34
C VAL A 73 -19.24 -10.13 -32.40
N ALA A 74 -18.99 -11.08 -33.31
CA ALA A 74 -19.99 -11.51 -34.29
C ALA A 74 -21.22 -12.17 -33.63
N ASN A 75 -21.04 -12.79 -32.46
CA ASN A 75 -22.11 -13.35 -31.64
C ASN A 75 -22.81 -12.30 -30.75
N GLY A 76 -22.46 -11.02 -30.88
CA GLY A 76 -23.10 -9.92 -30.15
C GLY A 76 -22.35 -9.44 -28.91
N ALA A 77 -21.13 -9.93 -28.66
CA ALA A 77 -20.30 -9.39 -27.59
C ALA A 77 -19.85 -7.96 -27.89
N PHE A 78 -19.63 -7.16 -26.85
CA PHE A 78 -19.18 -5.78 -26.98
C PHE A 78 -18.08 -5.44 -25.98
N PHE A 79 -17.36 -4.34 -26.24
CA PHE A 79 -16.23 -3.91 -25.41
C PHE A 79 -16.60 -2.82 -24.41
N ILE A 80 -15.98 -2.88 -23.23
CA ILE A 80 -15.95 -1.78 -22.26
C ILE A 80 -14.48 -1.38 -22.04
N ALA A 81 -14.18 -0.09 -22.24
CA ALA A 81 -12.85 0.47 -22.02
C ALA A 81 -12.68 0.92 -20.57
N ILE A 82 -11.66 0.42 -19.89
CA ILE A 82 -11.45 0.68 -18.46
C ILE A 82 -10.03 1.22 -18.25
N PRO A 83 -9.88 2.54 -18.05
CA PRO A 83 -8.60 3.14 -17.74
C PRO A 83 -8.12 2.69 -16.35
N LEU A 84 -6.88 2.20 -16.26
CA LEU A 84 -6.24 1.76 -15.03
C LEU A 84 -5.00 2.62 -14.73
N ILE A 85 -4.96 3.10 -13.50
CA ILE A 85 -3.77 3.68 -12.88
C ILE A 85 -3.22 2.64 -11.91
N ASN A 86 -2.17 1.93 -12.34
CA ASN A 86 -1.45 1.03 -11.46
C ASN A 86 -0.50 1.81 -10.56
N ALA A 87 -0.91 2.06 -9.31
CA ALA A 87 -0.17 2.86 -8.34
C ALA A 87 0.95 2.05 -7.65
N SER A 88 1.88 1.50 -8.44
CA SER A 88 2.95 0.62 -7.95
C SER A 88 4.18 1.37 -7.40
N ARG A 89 4.43 2.60 -7.87
CA ARG A 89 5.61 3.41 -7.47
C ARG A 89 5.21 4.79 -6.96
N LYS A 90 5.81 5.20 -5.85
CA LYS A 90 5.66 6.55 -5.27
C LYS A 90 6.76 7.47 -5.82
N ALA A 91 6.37 8.62 -6.36
CA ALA A 91 7.28 9.70 -6.73
C ALA A 91 7.10 10.91 -5.80
N ARG A 92 8.16 11.69 -5.57
CA ARG A 92 8.09 12.92 -4.78
C ARG A 92 7.89 14.12 -5.70
N TYR A 93 6.94 14.97 -5.34
CA TYR A 93 6.65 16.22 -6.01
C TYR A 93 6.55 17.33 -4.97
N ASN A 94 7.09 18.51 -5.30
CA ASN A 94 6.92 19.71 -4.48
C ASN A 94 5.69 20.47 -4.99
N LEU A 95 4.76 20.79 -4.09
CA LEU A 95 3.50 21.45 -4.40
C LEU A 95 3.32 22.66 -3.49
N MET A 96 2.74 23.73 -4.02
CA MET A 96 2.25 24.85 -3.21
C MET A 96 0.77 24.62 -2.91
N LEU A 97 0.39 24.72 -1.64
CA LEU A 97 -0.97 24.56 -1.14
C LEU A 97 -1.26 25.65 -0.12
N ASP A 98 -2.54 25.99 0.04
CA ASP A 98 -2.98 26.89 1.09
C ASP A 98 -2.60 26.36 2.49
N THR A 99 -2.20 27.26 3.39
CA THR A 99 -1.73 26.90 4.74
C THR A 99 -2.81 26.20 5.56
N ASP A 100 -4.05 26.69 5.50
CA ASP A 100 -5.16 26.12 6.25
C ASP A 100 -5.58 24.76 5.66
N LEU A 101 -5.45 24.60 4.35
CA LEU A 101 -5.64 23.30 3.69
C LEU A 101 -4.60 22.27 4.15
N VAL A 102 -3.32 22.67 4.25
CA VAL A 102 -2.25 21.79 4.78
C VAL A 102 -2.55 21.39 6.23
N ALA A 103 -3.00 22.33 7.06
CA ALA A 103 -3.39 22.06 8.43
C ALA A 103 -4.60 21.09 8.51
N GLY A 104 -5.57 21.25 7.61
CA GLY A 104 -6.72 20.36 7.46
C GLY A 104 -6.30 18.94 7.09
N ILE A 105 -5.44 18.78 6.08
CA ILE A 105 -4.88 17.48 5.67
C ILE A 105 -4.20 16.79 6.87
N ASP A 106 -3.37 17.53 7.60
CA ASP A 106 -2.65 16.98 8.76
C ASP A 106 -3.57 16.45 9.86
N ARG A 107 -4.62 17.22 10.19
CA ARG A 107 -5.57 16.84 11.23
C ARG A 107 -6.36 15.61 10.80
N THR A 108 -6.89 15.61 9.58
CA THR A 108 -7.73 14.52 9.08
C THR A 108 -6.93 13.25 8.87
N ALA A 109 -5.74 13.33 8.24
CA ALA A 109 -4.88 12.17 8.02
C ALA A 109 -4.54 11.47 9.34
N ARG A 110 -4.21 12.23 10.40
CA ARG A 110 -3.98 11.66 11.74
C ARG A 110 -5.22 11.00 12.33
N ALA A 111 -6.39 11.59 12.15
CA ALA A 111 -7.65 11.04 12.68
C ALA A 111 -8.01 9.70 12.02
N VAL A 112 -7.69 9.53 10.73
CA VAL A 112 -7.95 8.29 9.97
C VAL A 112 -6.74 7.34 9.90
N GLY A 113 -5.67 7.63 10.64
CA GLY A 113 -4.47 6.77 10.70
C GLY A 113 -3.63 6.74 9.41
N MET A 114 -3.75 7.76 8.55
CA MET A 114 -3.00 7.91 7.30
C MET A 114 -1.88 8.95 7.45
N ASN A 115 -0.86 8.88 6.58
CA ASN A 115 0.04 10.00 6.39
C ASN A 115 -0.49 11.00 5.34
N ARG A 116 0.08 12.22 5.30
CA ARG A 116 -0.34 13.27 4.33
C ARG A 116 -0.36 12.77 2.89
N SER A 117 0.66 12.02 2.49
CA SER A 117 0.79 11.54 1.10
C SER A 117 -0.28 10.51 0.75
N GLU A 118 -0.66 9.64 1.67
CA GLU A 118 -1.78 8.70 1.49
C GLU A 118 -3.10 9.44 1.36
N PHE A 119 -3.38 10.39 2.26
CA PHE A 119 -4.60 11.18 2.22
C PHE A 119 -4.74 11.96 0.90
N VAL A 120 -3.66 12.64 0.47
CA VAL A 120 -3.65 13.37 -0.80
C VAL A 120 -3.77 12.42 -2.00
N SER A 121 -3.10 11.27 -1.98
CA SER A 121 -3.20 10.29 -3.07
C SER A 121 -4.63 9.75 -3.21
N GLU A 122 -5.32 9.52 -2.10
CA GLU A 122 -6.71 9.07 -2.09
C GLU A 122 -7.66 10.14 -2.68
N ALA A 123 -7.52 11.40 -2.26
CA ALA A 123 -8.32 12.49 -2.81
C ALA A 123 -8.11 12.65 -4.33
N ILE A 124 -6.85 12.54 -4.79
CA ILE A 124 -6.52 12.59 -6.22
C ILE A 124 -7.11 11.37 -6.95
N ALA A 125 -7.03 10.18 -6.38
CA ALA A 125 -7.58 8.96 -6.98
C ALA A 125 -9.09 9.07 -7.21
N VAL A 126 -9.84 9.57 -6.21
CA VAL A 126 -11.28 9.84 -6.33
C VAL A 126 -11.54 10.82 -7.47
N ARG A 127 -10.80 11.94 -7.51
CA ARG A 127 -10.99 12.97 -8.54
C ARG A 127 -10.68 12.46 -9.95
N LEU A 128 -9.68 11.59 -10.10
CA LEU A 128 -9.36 10.94 -11.37
C LEU A 128 -10.45 9.94 -11.78
N GLY A 129 -11.00 9.18 -10.83
CA GLY A 129 -12.15 8.31 -11.10
C GLY A 129 -13.36 9.07 -11.62
N GLU A 130 -13.71 10.20 -10.99
CA GLU A 130 -14.83 11.05 -11.42
C GLU A 130 -14.63 11.69 -12.79
N GLN A 131 -13.40 12.16 -13.09
CA GLN A 131 -13.16 12.98 -14.29
C GLN A 131 -12.83 12.15 -15.53
N VAL A 132 -12.17 11.00 -15.36
CA VAL A 132 -11.70 10.19 -16.50
C VAL A 132 -12.12 8.73 -16.42
N GLY A 133 -12.98 8.35 -15.45
CA GLY A 133 -13.44 6.97 -15.28
C GLY A 133 -12.34 5.98 -14.92
N ALA A 134 -11.19 6.48 -14.45
CA ALA A 134 -10.03 5.65 -14.16
C ALA A 134 -10.18 4.93 -12.81
N VAL A 135 -9.90 3.63 -12.82
CA VAL A 135 -9.72 2.86 -11.58
C VAL A 135 -8.27 2.93 -11.13
N VAL A 136 -8.07 2.98 -9.82
CA VAL A 136 -6.73 3.01 -9.21
C VAL A 136 -6.52 1.70 -8.44
N SER A 137 -5.63 0.84 -8.93
CA SER A 137 -5.22 -0.33 -8.15
C SER A 137 -4.26 0.11 -7.05
N ARG A 138 -4.62 -0.21 -5.81
CA ARG A 138 -3.76 -0.06 -4.63
C ARG A 138 -3.39 -1.45 -4.14
N LYS A 139 -2.10 -1.73 -3.94
CA LYS A 139 -1.70 -2.92 -3.19
C LYS A 139 -2.12 -2.74 -1.74
N VAL A 140 -3.15 -3.46 -1.32
CA VAL A 140 -3.56 -3.58 0.08
C VAL A 140 -2.43 -4.32 0.81
N GLY A 141 -1.55 -3.58 1.47
CA GLY A 141 -0.40 -4.19 2.16
C GLY A 141 0.92 -3.42 2.04
N MET A 142 1.02 -2.34 1.25
CA MET A 142 2.18 -1.45 1.32
C MET A 142 2.15 -0.52 2.54
N GLN A 143 1.82 -1.10 3.70
CA GLN A 143 2.18 -0.58 5.01
C GLN A 143 3.71 -0.61 5.07
N THR A 144 4.37 0.50 4.74
CA THR A 144 5.75 0.65 5.19
C THR A 144 5.70 0.51 6.70
N LYS A 145 6.35 -0.50 7.29
CA LYS A 145 6.52 -0.58 8.73
C LYS A 145 7.12 0.73 9.21
N SER A 146 6.27 1.62 9.71
CA SER A 146 6.64 2.92 10.26
C SER A 146 6.75 2.83 11.78
N GLU A 147 7.07 1.63 12.29
CA GLU A 147 7.26 1.34 13.70
C GLU A 147 8.40 2.20 14.24
N VAL A 148 8.05 3.39 14.72
CA VAL A 148 8.94 4.29 15.42
C VAL A 148 8.83 4.05 16.92
N THR A 149 9.91 4.33 17.64
CA THR A 149 9.91 4.24 19.10
C THR A 149 8.84 5.18 19.68
N SER A 150 7.88 4.63 20.43
CA SER A 150 6.80 5.42 21.04
C SER A 150 7.34 6.41 22.09
N LYS A 151 6.64 7.52 22.34
CA LYS A 151 7.03 8.55 23.32
C LYS A 151 7.36 7.97 24.71
N LYS A 152 6.63 6.95 25.15
CA LYS A 152 6.85 6.27 26.43
C LYS A 152 8.18 5.53 26.45
N VAL A 153 8.52 4.84 25.35
CA VAL A 153 9.79 4.14 25.22
C VAL A 153 10.95 5.13 25.03
N SER A 154 10.74 6.25 24.32
CA SER A 154 11.72 7.34 24.23
C SER A 154 12.09 7.90 25.61
N SER A 155 11.06 8.11 26.46
CA SER A 155 11.26 8.54 27.84
C SER A 155 12.04 7.50 28.64
N ALA A 156 11.70 6.21 28.49
CA ALA A 156 12.42 5.12 29.15
C ALA A 156 13.88 5.03 28.68
N ALA A 157 14.15 5.19 27.38
CA ALA A 157 15.49 5.23 26.82
C ALA A 157 16.31 6.40 27.39
N SER A 158 15.70 7.59 27.51
CA SER A 158 16.33 8.74 28.15
C SER A 158 16.71 8.47 29.61
N MET A 159 15.84 7.80 30.37
CA MET A 159 16.15 7.40 31.75
C MET A 159 17.32 6.40 31.81
N VAL A 160 17.36 5.42 30.90
CA VAL A 160 18.44 4.42 30.84
C VAL A 160 19.79 5.08 30.51
N LEU A 161 19.79 6.06 29.59
CA LEU A 161 21.01 6.82 29.26
C LEU A 161 21.55 7.62 30.44
N ARG A 162 20.65 8.24 31.22
CA ARG A 162 20.99 9.05 32.40
C ARG A 162 21.34 8.21 33.64
N SER A 163 21.00 6.93 33.66
CA SER A 163 21.27 6.06 34.79
C SER A 163 22.78 5.85 35.01
N LYS A 164 23.23 6.00 36.26
CA LYS A 164 24.60 5.70 36.69
C LYS A 164 24.87 4.20 36.77
N THR A 165 23.84 3.39 36.97
CA THR A 165 23.94 1.93 37.14
C THR A 165 23.72 1.16 35.85
N ALA A 166 23.27 1.81 34.78
CA ALA A 166 23.07 1.17 33.49
C ALA A 166 24.40 0.78 32.83
N THR A 167 24.43 -0.44 32.31
CA THR A 167 25.58 -1.01 31.61
C THR A 167 25.83 -0.31 30.28
N LYS A 168 27.05 -0.43 29.73
CA LYS A 168 27.38 0.09 28.39
C LYS A 168 26.46 -0.51 27.30
N ALA A 169 26.05 -1.76 27.46
CA ALA A 169 25.12 -2.43 26.56
C ALA A 169 23.71 -1.81 26.61
N GLU A 170 23.17 -1.59 27.81
CA GLU A 170 21.86 -0.94 28.00
C GLU A 170 21.85 0.50 27.46
N LYS A 171 22.92 1.26 27.70
CA LYS A 171 23.07 2.62 27.15
C LYS A 171 23.15 2.62 25.63
N SER A 172 23.82 1.64 25.02
CA SER A 172 23.90 1.51 23.56
C SER A 172 22.55 1.16 22.93
N VAL A 173 21.77 0.28 23.57
CA VAL A 173 20.41 -0.06 23.11
C VAL A 173 19.46 1.12 23.29
N ALA A 174 19.58 1.86 24.40
CA ALA A 174 18.80 3.07 24.65
C ALA A 174 19.13 4.20 23.66
N ALA A 175 20.39 4.41 23.33
CA ALA A 175 20.79 5.35 22.29
C ALA A 175 20.17 4.99 20.93
N SER A 176 20.23 3.70 20.55
CA SER A 176 19.64 3.22 19.29
C SER A 176 18.11 3.38 19.25
N ALA A 177 17.43 3.10 20.36
CA ALA A 177 15.98 3.30 20.44
C ALA A 177 15.58 4.78 20.36
N LEU A 178 16.44 5.69 20.84
CA LEU A 178 16.20 7.13 20.83
C LEU A 178 16.45 7.74 19.45
N THR A 179 17.47 7.31 18.70
CA THR A 179 17.69 7.75 17.31
C THR A 179 16.58 7.31 16.36
N GLN A 180 15.80 6.31 16.77
CA GLN A 180 14.66 5.76 16.05
C GLN A 180 13.33 6.48 16.35
N THR A 181 13.33 7.49 17.22
CA THR A 181 12.11 8.30 17.46
C THR A 181 11.86 9.24 16.28
N GLY A 182 10.75 9.05 15.58
CA GLY A 182 10.37 9.90 14.44
C GLY A 182 11.15 9.64 13.14
N SER A 183 12.01 8.62 13.10
CA SER A 183 12.86 8.27 11.96
C SER A 183 12.58 6.83 11.48
N PRO A 184 11.58 6.61 10.59
CA PRO A 184 11.14 5.26 10.19
C PRO A 184 12.14 4.49 9.31
N LYS A 185 13.29 5.08 8.95
CA LYS A 185 14.35 4.45 8.15
C LYS A 185 15.55 4.00 8.97
N GLU A 186 15.66 4.44 10.22
CA GLU A 186 16.76 4.07 11.10
C GLU A 186 16.53 2.65 11.63
N THR A 187 17.58 1.82 11.60
CA THR A 187 17.45 0.40 11.93
C THR A 187 18.48 -0.01 12.96
N THR A 188 18.10 -0.96 13.82
CA THR A 188 19.00 -1.45 14.86
C THR A 188 20.09 -2.31 14.23
N SER A 189 21.35 -1.94 14.44
CA SER A 189 22.50 -2.72 13.97
C SER A 189 22.50 -4.14 14.57
N LYS A 190 23.09 -5.13 13.87
CA LYS A 190 23.15 -6.52 14.34
C LYS A 190 23.74 -6.63 15.76
N LYS A 191 24.77 -5.84 16.07
CA LYS A 191 25.44 -5.83 17.38
C LYS A 191 24.50 -5.32 18.48
N VAL A 192 23.79 -4.22 18.23
CA VAL A 192 22.84 -3.65 19.19
C VAL A 192 21.64 -4.56 19.37
N ALA A 193 21.15 -5.20 18.31
CA ALA A 193 20.06 -6.17 18.40
C ALA A 193 20.45 -7.40 19.23
N SER A 194 21.68 -7.90 19.09
CA SER A 194 22.19 -9.00 19.93
C SER A 194 22.30 -8.59 21.40
N ALA A 195 22.71 -7.34 21.68
CA ALA A 195 22.74 -6.80 23.04
C ALA A 195 21.32 -6.63 23.62
N ALA A 196 20.38 -6.11 22.83
CA ALA A 196 18.98 -5.96 23.21
C ALA A 196 18.34 -7.32 23.55
N SER A 197 18.61 -8.36 22.74
CA SER A 197 18.14 -9.72 23.04
C SER A 197 18.64 -10.22 24.40
N LYS A 198 19.92 -10.01 24.72
CA LYS A 198 20.48 -10.40 26.03
C LYS A 198 19.83 -9.62 27.18
N ILE A 199 19.65 -8.31 27.03
CA ILE A 199 19.01 -7.46 28.06
C ILE A 199 17.55 -7.86 28.31
N LEU A 200 16.83 -8.25 27.26
CA LEU A 200 15.43 -8.68 27.38
C LEU A 200 15.29 -9.94 28.26
N HIS A 201 16.27 -10.86 28.15
CA HIS A 201 16.28 -12.12 28.91
C HIS A 201 17.05 -12.04 30.23
N ASP A 202 17.74 -10.93 30.52
CA ASP A 202 18.50 -10.77 31.76
C ASP A 202 17.54 -10.55 32.96
N PRO A 203 17.55 -11.41 33.99
CA PRO A 203 16.72 -11.21 35.18
C PRO A 203 17.08 -9.95 35.97
N LYS A 204 18.31 -9.44 35.86
CA LYS A 204 18.81 -8.26 36.57
C LYS A 204 18.53 -6.94 35.83
N ALA A 205 18.11 -6.99 34.57
CA ALA A 205 17.82 -5.78 33.80
C ALA A 205 16.54 -5.09 34.28
N SER A 206 16.58 -3.75 34.34
CA SER A 206 15.43 -2.94 34.77
C SER A 206 14.25 -3.07 33.79
N LYS A 207 13.02 -2.84 34.28
CA LYS A 207 11.82 -2.82 33.41
C LYS A 207 11.95 -1.80 32.26
N ALA A 208 12.57 -0.66 32.52
CA ALA A 208 12.86 0.35 31.51
C ALA A 208 13.84 -0.19 30.44
N ALA A 209 14.93 -0.83 30.85
CA ALA A 209 15.90 -1.44 29.93
C ALA A 209 15.27 -2.56 29.09
N LYS A 210 14.43 -3.40 29.68
CA LYS A 210 13.67 -4.45 28.95
C LYS A 210 12.70 -3.86 27.94
N SER A 211 11.97 -2.80 28.31
CA SER A 211 11.05 -2.10 27.39
C SER A 211 11.77 -1.46 26.21
N VAL A 212 12.94 -0.87 26.46
CA VAL A 212 13.79 -0.25 25.43
C VAL A 212 14.41 -1.32 24.52
N ALA A 213 14.85 -2.44 25.09
CA ALA A 213 15.37 -3.58 24.34
C ALA A 213 14.33 -4.25 23.44
N ALA A 214 13.09 -4.40 23.93
CA ALA A 214 11.98 -4.88 23.13
C ALA A 214 11.73 -3.98 21.91
N SER A 215 11.67 -2.66 22.11
CA SER A 215 11.48 -1.69 21.02
C SER A 215 12.62 -1.66 20.01
N ALA A 216 13.87 -1.87 20.46
CA ALA A 216 15.01 -1.94 19.54
C ALA A 216 15.00 -3.22 18.68
N LEU A 217 14.40 -4.31 19.17
CA LEU A 217 14.32 -5.59 18.45
C LEU A 217 13.24 -5.59 17.36
N THR A 218 12.13 -4.87 17.55
CA THR A 218 11.08 -4.76 16.52
C THR A 218 11.58 -4.04 15.27
N GLN A 219 12.61 -3.19 15.42
CA GLN A 219 13.20 -2.37 14.36
C GLN A 219 14.54 -2.93 13.82
N LYS A 220 14.80 -4.22 14.03
CA LYS A 220 16.01 -4.90 13.52
C LYS A 220 15.92 -5.08 11.99
N THR A 221 17.03 -4.84 11.28
CA THR A 221 17.15 -5.20 9.86
C THR A 221 16.87 -6.69 9.62
N LYS A 222 15.90 -7.03 8.77
CA LYS A 222 15.79 -8.39 8.20
C LYS A 222 17.04 -8.66 7.34
N LYS A 223 17.54 -9.90 7.36
CA LYS A 223 18.50 -10.36 6.36
C LYS A 223 17.86 -10.20 4.98
N LYS A 224 18.58 -9.56 4.04
CA LYS A 224 18.36 -9.76 2.61
C LYS A 224 18.60 -11.23 2.29
#